data_AF-A0A6J2U3U4-F1
#
_entry.id   AF-A0A6J2U3U4-F1
#
_cell.length_a   1.000
_cell.length_b   1.000
_cell.length_c   1.000
_cell.angle_alpha   90.00
_cell.angle_beta   90.00
_cell.angle_gamma   90.00
#
_symmetry.space_group_name_H-M   'P 1'
#
loop_
_entity.id
_entity.type
_entity.pdbx_description
1 polymer ?
#
loop_
_entity_poly.entity_id
_entity_poly.type
_entity_poly.pdbx_seq_one_letter_code
_entity_poly.pdbx_strand_id
1 'polypeptide(L)'
;MALAAERYEHHRKQLGELLQAAALLIKAHETGLYDEAGELGTQASHLWELSQRHRLVVGSNNAAAATLFSACNDVFQPLYERILKLDETLAEIRNAVSDFEVQCRELQAEQNAPINEALAKCLAWLLQTQSVLQSQAKYLELYARGLTPTLVQQATVDQFKRELQLSEQQRDRILLGLALAEQRTASVHLLSELVAS
;
A
#
# COMPACT_ATOMS: atom_id res chain seq x y z
N MET A 1 -38.82 10.29 -0.69
CA MET A 1 -39.16 10.19 0.75
C MET A 1 -37.92 10.57 1.52
N ALA A 2 -38.00 11.46 2.51
CA ALA A 2 -36.84 11.81 3.31
C ALA A 2 -36.45 10.62 4.20
N LEU A 3 -35.16 10.26 4.24
CA LEU A 3 -34.64 9.31 5.23
C LEU A 3 -35.02 9.79 6.64
N ALA A 4 -35.36 8.85 7.52
CA ALA A 4 -35.47 9.17 8.94
C ALA A 4 -34.13 9.73 9.44
N ALA A 5 -34.15 10.86 10.15
CA ALA A 5 -32.94 11.56 10.58
C ALA A 5 -31.94 10.65 11.32
N GLU A 6 -32.44 9.69 12.10
CA GLU A 6 -31.64 8.70 12.83
C GLU A 6 -30.84 7.76 11.89
N ARG A 7 -31.43 7.32 10.78
CA ARG A 7 -30.75 6.46 9.78
C ARG A 7 -29.67 7.22 9.03
N TYR A 8 -29.97 8.47 8.72
CA TYR A 8 -29.03 9.36 8.07
C TYR A 8 -27.81 9.65 8.97
N GLU A 9 -28.04 9.91 10.26
CA GLU A 9 -26.97 10.06 11.24
C GLU A 9 -26.14 8.78 11.40
N HIS A 10 -26.78 7.62 11.34
CA HIS A 10 -26.11 6.32 11.37
C HIS A 10 -25.15 6.14 10.18
N HIS A 11 -25.61 6.33 8.95
CA HIS A 11 -24.74 6.25 7.77
C HIS A 11 -23.58 7.22 7.84
N ARG A 12 -23.84 8.46 8.28
CA ARG A 12 -22.80 9.49 8.44
C ARG A 12 -21.70 9.04 9.39
N LYS A 13 -22.08 8.50 10.55
CA LYS A 13 -21.12 8.01 11.55
C LYS A 13 -20.30 6.85 11.00
N GLN A 14 -20.95 5.86 10.40
CA GLN A 14 -20.28 4.71 9.80
C GLN A 14 -19.32 5.10 8.68
N LEU A 15 -19.73 5.98 7.76
CA LEU A 15 -18.87 6.47 6.69
C LEU A 15 -17.65 7.22 7.23
N GLY A 16 -17.83 8.02 8.29
CA GLY A 16 -16.72 8.70 8.98
C GLY A 16 -15.73 7.70 9.59
N GLU A 17 -16.23 6.69 10.30
CA GLU A 17 -15.41 5.64 10.92
C GLU A 17 -14.65 4.80 9.88
N LEU A 18 -15.32 4.41 8.79
CA LEU A 18 -14.73 3.65 7.69
C LEU A 18 -13.66 4.47 6.95
N LEU A 19 -13.91 5.76 6.68
CA LEU A 19 -12.93 6.64 6.06
C LEU A 19 -11.69 6.81 6.96
N GLN A 20 -11.91 6.97 8.27
CA GLN A 20 -10.81 7.08 9.24
C GLN A 20 -9.98 5.80 9.29
N ALA A 21 -10.64 4.63 9.35
CA ALA A 21 -9.98 3.33 9.37
C ALA A 21 -9.13 3.13 8.11
N ALA A 22 -9.70 3.38 6.93
CA ALA A 22 -8.98 3.28 5.66
C ALA A 22 -7.78 4.24 5.59
N ALA A 23 -7.95 5.49 6.02
CA ALA A 23 -6.87 6.49 6.05
C ALA A 23 -5.73 6.08 6.99
N LEU A 24 -6.05 5.51 8.16
CA LEU A 24 -5.04 5.01 9.11
C LEU A 24 -4.23 3.85 8.52
N LEU A 25 -4.90 2.90 7.84
CA LEU A 25 -4.23 1.79 7.17
C LEU A 25 -3.31 2.27 6.04
N ILE A 26 -3.80 3.19 5.19
CA ILE A 26 -3.01 3.80 4.11
C ILE A 26 -1.79 4.53 4.69
N LYS A 27 -1.99 5.32 5.76
CA LYS A 27 -0.90 6.04 6.42
C LYS A 27 0.16 5.09 6.99
N ALA A 28 -0.27 4.04 7.70
CA ALA A 28 0.62 3.04 8.26
C ALA A 28 1.44 2.33 7.18
N HIS A 29 0.80 1.99 6.05
CA HIS A 29 1.45 1.40 4.89
C HIS A 29 2.53 2.32 4.31
N GLU A 30 2.18 3.57 4.02
CA GLU A 30 3.11 4.56 3.46
C GLU A 30 4.29 4.84 4.39
N THR A 31 4.05 5.02 5.68
CA THR A 31 5.14 5.26 6.65
C THR A 31 6.02 4.04 6.81
N GLY A 32 5.44 2.84 6.89
CA GLY A 32 6.20 1.59 7.02
C GLY A 32 7.11 1.35 5.82
N LEU A 33 6.57 1.47 4.61
CA LEU A 33 7.37 1.29 3.40
C LEU A 33 8.46 2.37 3.28
N TYR A 34 8.14 3.63 3.60
CA TYR A 34 9.11 4.73 3.56
C TYR A 34 10.27 4.51 4.55
N ASP A 35 9.97 4.09 5.78
CA ASP A 35 10.97 3.84 6.82
C ASP A 35 11.86 2.64 6.45
N GLU A 36 11.29 1.60 5.83
CA GLU A 36 12.01 0.39 5.45
C GLU A 36 12.72 0.48 4.08
N ALA A 37 12.36 1.41 3.21
CA ALA A 37 12.86 1.49 1.83
C ALA A 37 14.40 1.54 1.75
N GLY A 38 15.05 2.29 2.65
CA GLY A 38 16.51 2.37 2.71
C GLY A 38 17.16 1.03 3.05
N GLU A 39 16.60 0.31 4.00
CA GLU A 39 17.09 -1.01 4.41
C GLU A 39 16.86 -2.04 3.30
N LEU A 40 15.65 -2.12 2.74
CA LEU A 40 15.30 -3.02 1.65
C LEU A 40 16.20 -2.79 0.41
N GLY A 41 16.47 -1.53 0.07
CA GLY A 41 17.39 -1.19 -1.02
C GLY A 41 18.84 -1.61 -0.75
N THR A 42 19.29 -1.51 0.51
CA THR A 42 20.62 -1.97 0.94
C THR A 42 20.71 -3.50 0.87
N GLN A 43 19.71 -4.20 1.37
CA GLN A 43 19.63 -5.67 1.33
C GLN A 43 19.63 -6.19 -0.12
N ALA A 44 18.87 -5.57 -1.03
CA ALA A 44 18.88 -5.93 -2.45
C ALA A 44 20.27 -5.76 -3.10
N SER A 45 21.00 -4.70 -2.71
CA SER A 45 22.37 -4.46 -3.18
C SER A 45 23.34 -5.51 -2.65
N HIS A 46 23.26 -5.80 -1.35
CA HIS A 46 24.10 -6.80 -0.70
C HIS A 46 23.87 -8.19 -1.31
N LEU A 47 22.62 -8.54 -1.58
CA LEU A 47 22.24 -9.79 -2.25
C LEU A 47 22.82 -9.89 -3.66
N TRP A 48 22.83 -8.78 -4.41
CA TRP A 48 23.52 -8.72 -5.70
C TRP A 48 25.02 -8.98 -5.55
N GLU A 49 25.71 -8.33 -4.61
CA GLU A 49 27.15 -8.55 -4.39
C GLU A 49 27.48 -10.01 -4.04
N LEU A 50 26.72 -10.61 -3.12
CA LEU A 50 26.89 -12.01 -2.74
C LEU A 50 26.65 -12.94 -3.93
N SER A 51 25.64 -12.64 -4.76
CA SER A 51 25.36 -13.43 -5.96
C SER A 51 26.50 -13.37 -6.99
N GLN A 52 27.17 -12.21 -7.15
CA GLN A 52 28.32 -12.09 -8.04
C GLN A 52 29.51 -12.89 -7.51
N ARG A 53 29.79 -12.80 -6.20
CA ARG A 53 30.86 -13.60 -5.56
C ARG A 53 30.60 -15.09 -5.71
N HIS A 54 29.36 -15.54 -5.51
CA HIS A 54 28.96 -16.93 -5.70
C HIS A 54 29.28 -17.41 -7.13
N ARG A 55 28.92 -16.62 -8.15
CA ARG A 55 29.21 -16.95 -9.56
C ARG A 55 30.70 -17.06 -9.89
N LEU A 56 31.57 -16.36 -9.16
CA LEU A 56 33.02 -16.43 -9.36
C LEU A 56 33.65 -17.70 -8.77
N VAL A 57 33.06 -18.26 -7.72
CA VAL A 57 33.64 -19.41 -6.99
C VAL A 57 32.95 -20.74 -7.31
N VAL A 58 31.76 -20.71 -7.93
CA VAL A 58 31.04 -21.92 -8.32
C VAL A 58 31.87 -22.71 -9.33
N GLY A 59 32.07 -24.00 -9.07
CA GLY A 59 32.89 -24.89 -9.90
C GLY A 59 34.39 -24.90 -9.57
N SER A 60 34.92 -23.88 -8.89
CA SER A 60 36.33 -23.85 -8.44
C SER A 60 36.49 -24.14 -6.95
N ASN A 61 35.53 -23.71 -6.12
CA ASN A 61 35.54 -23.96 -4.68
C ASN A 61 34.12 -24.19 -4.16
N ASN A 62 33.71 -25.46 -4.12
CA ASN A 62 32.36 -25.86 -3.74
C ASN A 62 32.01 -25.52 -2.29
N ALA A 63 32.99 -25.53 -1.37
CA ALA A 63 32.75 -25.15 0.02
C ALA A 63 32.42 -23.65 0.13
N ALA A 64 33.22 -22.79 -0.53
CA ALA A 64 32.96 -21.35 -0.57
C ALA A 64 31.64 -21.01 -1.29
N ALA A 65 31.33 -21.73 -2.38
CA ALA A 65 30.06 -21.57 -3.09
C ALA A 65 28.87 -21.89 -2.18
N ALA A 66 28.91 -22.99 -1.43
CA ALA A 66 27.85 -23.35 -0.47
C ALA A 66 27.65 -22.28 0.62
N THR A 67 28.75 -21.75 1.19
CA THR A 67 28.68 -20.68 2.19
C THR A 67 28.06 -19.40 1.62
N LEU A 68 28.46 -18.99 0.42
CA LEU A 68 27.90 -17.79 -0.24
C LEU A 68 26.44 -17.97 -0.63
N PHE A 69 26.04 -19.17 -1.05
CA PHE A 69 24.64 -19.48 -1.34
C PHE A 69 23.78 -19.38 -0.08
N SER A 70 24.25 -19.91 1.06
CA SER A 70 23.58 -19.74 2.36
C SER A 70 23.43 -18.26 2.70
N ALA A 71 24.51 -17.48 2.61
CA ALA A 71 24.47 -16.05 2.90
C ALA A 71 23.50 -15.28 1.97
N CYS A 72 23.36 -15.68 0.70
CA CYS A 72 22.35 -15.10 -0.18
C CYS A 72 20.94 -15.40 0.32
N ASN A 73 20.64 -16.63 0.75
CA ASN A 73 19.32 -16.97 1.29
C ASN A 73 19.03 -16.22 2.59
N ASP A 74 20.03 -16.08 3.47
CA ASP A 74 19.89 -15.36 4.75
C ASP A 74 19.50 -13.89 4.55
N VAL A 75 19.91 -13.27 3.43
CA VAL A 75 19.50 -11.90 3.05
C VAL A 75 18.19 -11.90 2.28
N PHE A 76 17.99 -12.84 1.36
CA PHE A 76 16.82 -12.88 0.48
C PHE A 76 15.52 -13.16 1.25
N GLN A 77 15.53 -14.12 2.16
CA GLN A 77 14.34 -14.56 2.85
C GLN A 77 13.64 -13.45 3.66
N PRO A 78 14.32 -12.71 4.55
CA PRO A 78 13.67 -11.62 5.28
C PRO A 78 13.21 -10.49 4.36
N LEU A 79 13.93 -10.22 3.26
CA LEU A 79 13.50 -9.25 2.24
C LEU A 79 12.17 -9.69 1.62
N TYR A 80 12.09 -10.94 1.18
CA TYR A 80 10.89 -11.48 0.54
C TYR A 80 9.69 -11.53 1.49
N GLU A 81 9.91 -11.93 2.75
CA GLU A 81 8.87 -11.94 3.78
C GLU A 81 8.30 -10.53 4.05
N ARG A 82 9.14 -9.49 4.07
CA ARG A 82 8.68 -8.10 4.19
C ARG A 82 7.81 -7.69 3.01
N ILE A 83 8.17 -8.08 1.79
CA ILE A 83 7.34 -7.79 0.61
C ILE A 83 5.99 -8.50 0.69
N LEU A 84 5.93 -9.75 1.15
CA LEU A 84 4.66 -10.46 1.37
C LEU A 84 3.78 -9.77 2.44
N LYS A 85 4.38 -9.22 3.49
CA LYS A 85 3.65 -8.47 4.52
C LYS A 85 3.00 -7.18 3.97
N LEU A 86 3.58 -6.57 2.94
CA LEU A 86 2.95 -5.45 2.24
C LEU A 86 1.64 -5.89 1.58
N ASP A 87 1.58 -7.08 0.98
CA ASP A 87 0.35 -7.62 0.38
C ASP A 87 -0.73 -7.90 1.42
N GLU A 88 -0.36 -8.38 2.61
CA GLU A 88 -1.29 -8.55 3.73
C GLU A 88 -1.93 -7.21 4.14
N THR A 89 -1.09 -6.18 4.30
CA THR A 89 -1.56 -4.83 4.63
C THR A 89 -2.48 -4.26 3.53
N LEU A 90 -2.17 -4.54 2.26
CA LEU A 90 -3.01 -4.11 1.14
C LEU A 90 -4.34 -4.85 1.06
N ALA A 91 -4.39 -6.10 1.54
CA ALA A 91 -5.65 -6.82 1.67
C ALA A 91 -6.57 -6.14 2.71
N GLU A 92 -6.01 -5.65 3.82
CA GLU A 92 -6.76 -4.87 4.82
C GLU A 92 -7.25 -3.55 4.25
N ILE A 93 -6.39 -2.80 3.53
CA ILE A 93 -6.79 -1.56 2.85
C ILE A 93 -7.93 -1.84 1.87
N ARG A 94 -7.81 -2.88 1.04
CA ARG A 94 -8.87 -3.26 0.09
C ARG A 94 -10.20 -3.55 0.80
N ASN A 95 -10.16 -4.26 1.92
CA ASN A 95 -11.38 -4.57 2.67
C ASN A 95 -12.02 -3.28 3.21
N ALA A 96 -11.23 -2.39 3.80
CA ALA A 96 -11.72 -1.10 4.29
C ALA A 96 -12.31 -0.21 3.18
N VAL A 97 -11.68 -0.18 1.99
CA VAL A 97 -12.21 0.55 0.82
C VAL A 97 -13.49 -0.09 0.32
N SER A 98 -13.58 -1.43 0.27
CA SER A 98 -14.78 -2.16 -0.10
C SER A 98 -15.94 -1.88 0.85
N ASP A 99 -15.70 -1.89 2.16
CA ASP A 99 -16.70 -1.60 3.17
C ASP A 99 -17.22 -0.16 3.02
N PHE A 100 -16.32 0.80 2.79
CA PHE A 100 -16.69 2.19 2.51
C PHE A 100 -17.53 2.31 1.23
N GLU A 101 -17.17 1.60 0.16
CA GLU A 101 -17.92 1.61 -1.10
C GLU A 101 -19.32 1.01 -0.95
N VAL A 102 -19.45 -0.12 -0.24
CA VAL A 102 -20.74 -0.74 0.06
C VAL A 102 -21.63 0.23 0.83
N GLN A 103 -21.09 0.87 1.86
CA GLN A 103 -21.81 1.87 2.65
C GLN A 103 -22.26 3.08 1.81
N CYS A 104 -21.45 3.53 0.85
CA CYS A 104 -21.83 4.58 -0.10
C CYS A 104 -23.00 4.14 -0.98
N ARG A 105 -22.99 2.89 -1.47
CA ARG A 105 -24.04 2.32 -2.32
C ARG A 105 -25.36 2.15 -1.56
N GLU A 106 -25.30 1.72 -0.31
CA GLU A 106 -26.48 1.61 0.57
C GLU A 106 -27.15 2.97 0.77
N LEU A 107 -26.37 3.99 1.13
CA LEU A 107 -26.86 5.36 1.27
C LEU A 107 -27.50 5.87 -0.03
N GLN A 108 -26.86 5.63 -1.18
CA GLN A 108 -27.38 6.01 -2.49
C GLN A 108 -28.74 5.37 -2.79
N ALA A 109 -28.88 4.07 -2.48
CA ALA A 109 -30.11 3.31 -2.68
C ALA A 109 -31.24 3.82 -1.78
N GLU A 110 -30.93 4.14 -0.52
CA GLU A 110 -31.92 4.68 0.43
C GLU A 110 -32.39 6.09 0.05
N GLN A 111 -31.47 6.95 -0.43
CA GLN A 111 -31.80 8.31 -0.84
C GLN A 111 -32.52 8.36 -2.20
N ASN A 112 -32.40 7.33 -3.03
CA ASN A 112 -32.78 7.37 -4.45
C ASN A 112 -32.20 8.59 -5.18
N ALA A 113 -30.99 9.01 -4.78
CA ALA A 113 -30.30 10.19 -5.27
C ALA A 113 -28.82 9.86 -5.48
N PRO A 114 -28.09 10.57 -6.35
CA PRO A 114 -26.65 10.39 -6.48
C PRO A 114 -25.96 10.72 -5.16
N ILE A 115 -24.85 10.02 -4.90
CA ILE A 115 -24.00 10.35 -3.74
C ILE A 115 -23.52 11.79 -3.81
N ASN A 116 -23.42 12.42 -2.65
CA ASN A 116 -22.88 13.76 -2.50
C ASN A 116 -21.47 13.86 -3.11
N GLU A 117 -21.14 15.00 -3.73
CA GLU A 117 -19.87 15.22 -4.43
C GLU A 117 -18.63 15.02 -3.53
N ALA A 118 -18.71 15.43 -2.26
CA ALA A 118 -17.64 15.25 -1.31
C ALA A 118 -17.42 13.76 -0.97
N LEU A 119 -18.50 12.99 -0.79
CA LEU A 119 -18.43 11.53 -0.62
C LEU A 119 -17.83 10.86 -1.85
N ALA A 120 -18.26 11.28 -3.05
CA ALA A 120 -17.74 10.77 -4.32
C ALA A 120 -16.24 11.04 -4.47
N LYS A 121 -15.77 12.23 -4.05
CA LYS A 121 -14.33 12.57 -4.02
C LYS A 121 -13.55 11.67 -3.05
N CYS A 122 -14.08 11.40 -1.85
CA CYS A 122 -13.45 10.49 -0.90
C CYS A 122 -13.36 9.07 -1.47
N LEU A 123 -14.44 8.54 -2.04
CA LEU A 123 -14.46 7.22 -2.67
C LEU A 123 -13.46 7.14 -3.83
N ALA A 124 -13.46 8.14 -4.71
CA ALA A 124 -12.53 8.21 -5.84
C ALA A 124 -11.07 8.21 -5.37
N TRP A 125 -10.74 9.00 -4.33
CA TRP A 125 -9.41 9.02 -3.74
C TRP A 125 -9.01 7.67 -3.14
N LEU A 126 -9.91 7.01 -2.40
CA LEU A 126 -9.65 5.68 -1.81
C LEU A 126 -9.37 4.64 -2.89
N LEU A 127 -10.22 4.56 -3.93
CA LEU A 127 -10.05 3.62 -5.04
C LEU A 127 -8.77 3.88 -5.82
N GLN A 128 -8.45 5.15 -6.10
CA GLN A 128 -7.22 5.52 -6.79
C GLN A 128 -5.99 5.17 -5.96
N THR A 129 -6.00 5.47 -4.66
CA THR A 129 -4.90 5.17 -3.75
C THR A 129 -4.68 3.67 -3.65
N GLN A 130 -5.74 2.90 -3.43
CA GLN A 130 -5.68 1.44 -3.42
C GLN A 130 -5.07 0.89 -4.70
N SER A 131 -5.49 1.39 -5.87
CA SER A 131 -4.94 0.96 -7.15
C SER A 131 -3.45 1.27 -7.28
N VAL A 132 -3.00 2.45 -6.86
CA VAL A 132 -1.58 2.84 -6.90
C VAL A 132 -0.74 1.92 -6.02
N LEU A 133 -1.16 1.73 -4.76
CA LEU A 133 -0.44 0.89 -3.81
C LEU A 133 -0.41 -0.59 -4.26
N GLN A 134 -1.52 -1.10 -4.79
CA GLN A 134 -1.57 -2.45 -5.34
C GLN A 134 -0.65 -2.63 -6.54
N SER A 135 -0.57 -1.63 -7.43
CA SER A 135 0.37 -1.67 -8.55
C SER A 135 1.82 -1.68 -8.06
N GLN A 136 2.16 -0.81 -7.10
CA GLN A 136 3.49 -0.76 -6.51
C GLN A 136 3.89 -2.10 -5.89
N ALA A 137 3.03 -2.70 -5.06
CA ALA A 137 3.32 -3.99 -4.44
C ALA A 137 3.52 -5.11 -5.46
N LYS A 138 2.71 -5.15 -6.53
CA LYS A 138 2.90 -6.13 -7.62
C LYS A 138 4.26 -5.99 -8.31
N TYR A 139 4.72 -4.77 -8.54
CA TYR A 139 6.05 -4.55 -9.12
C TYR A 139 7.15 -4.92 -8.12
N LEU A 140 7.00 -4.56 -6.85
CA LEU A 140 7.93 -4.97 -5.79
C LEU A 140 8.03 -6.49 -5.67
N GLU A 141 6.91 -7.21 -5.69
CA GLU A 141 6.87 -8.68 -5.68
C GLU A 141 7.56 -9.26 -6.91
N LEU A 142 7.25 -8.74 -8.11
CA LEU A 142 7.87 -9.16 -9.36
C LEU A 142 9.40 -9.01 -9.30
N TYR A 143 9.89 -7.86 -8.85
CA TYR A 143 11.31 -7.59 -8.77
C TYR A 143 11.98 -8.36 -7.63
N ALA A 144 11.30 -8.55 -6.49
CA ALA A 144 11.78 -9.40 -5.41
C ALA A 144 11.99 -10.85 -5.89
N ARG A 145 11.08 -11.42 -6.69
CA ARG A 145 11.29 -12.73 -7.32
C ARG A 145 12.54 -12.75 -8.22
N GLY A 146 12.83 -11.64 -8.89
CA GLY A 146 14.06 -11.47 -9.67
C GLY A 146 15.35 -11.37 -8.82
N LEU A 147 15.22 -11.14 -7.51
CA LEU A 147 16.33 -11.15 -6.56
C LEU A 147 16.67 -12.56 -6.04
N THR A 148 16.13 -13.63 -6.64
CA THR A 148 16.42 -15.00 -6.23
C THR A 148 17.94 -15.27 -6.16
N PRO A 149 18.44 -15.85 -5.06
CA PRO A 149 19.85 -16.23 -4.88
C PRO A 149 20.36 -16.98 -6.11
N THR A 150 21.44 -16.46 -6.72
CA THR A 150 22.13 -16.90 -7.97
C THR A 150 21.83 -16.14 -9.26
N LEU A 151 20.67 -15.49 -9.39
CA LEU A 151 20.24 -14.86 -10.65
C LEU A 151 20.18 -13.33 -10.62
N VAL A 152 20.56 -12.71 -9.51
CA VAL A 152 20.44 -11.25 -9.32
C VAL A 152 21.23 -10.47 -10.37
N GLN A 153 20.53 -9.58 -11.05
CA GLN A 153 21.08 -8.63 -12.02
C GLN A 153 21.02 -7.22 -11.44
N GLN A 154 21.99 -6.38 -11.78
CA GLN A 154 22.01 -4.98 -11.34
C GLN A 154 20.73 -4.24 -11.76
N ALA A 155 20.25 -4.48 -12.99
CA ALA A 155 19.03 -3.87 -13.50
C ALA A 155 17.80 -4.21 -12.64
N THR A 156 17.71 -5.44 -12.12
CA THR A 156 16.63 -5.85 -11.21
C THR A 156 16.73 -5.12 -9.87
N VAL A 157 17.94 -4.95 -9.32
CA VAL A 157 18.16 -4.19 -8.08
C VAL A 157 17.78 -2.72 -8.26
N ASP A 158 18.17 -2.12 -9.38
CA ASP A 158 17.86 -0.72 -9.66
C ASP A 158 16.36 -0.51 -9.87
N GLN A 159 15.67 -1.44 -10.53
CA GLN A 159 14.21 -1.42 -10.66
C GLN A 159 13.52 -1.62 -9.32
N PHE A 160 13.92 -2.62 -8.53
CA PHE A 160 13.40 -2.83 -7.18
C PHE A 160 13.52 -1.56 -6.32
N LYS A 161 14.68 -0.89 -6.33
CA LYS A 161 14.90 0.36 -5.60
C LYS A 161 14.03 1.51 -6.06
N ARG A 162 13.72 1.60 -7.36
CA ARG A 162 12.81 2.61 -7.88
C ARG A 162 11.39 2.36 -7.39
N GLU A 163 10.94 1.12 -7.43
CA GLU A 163 9.58 0.75 -7.00
C GLU A 163 9.37 0.84 -5.48
N LEU A 164 10.44 0.84 -4.69
CA LEU A 164 10.35 1.15 -3.24
C LEU A 164 9.85 2.57 -2.97
N GLN A 165 9.89 3.46 -3.96
CA GLN A 165 9.43 4.83 -3.86
C GLN A 165 8.29 5.09 -4.84
N LEU A 166 7.19 5.65 -4.34
CA LEU A 166 6.18 6.22 -5.22
C LEU A 166 6.74 7.47 -5.92
N SER A 167 6.22 7.78 -7.10
CA SER A 167 6.50 9.07 -7.73
C SER A 167 6.03 10.21 -6.81
N GLU A 168 6.71 11.36 -6.85
CA GLU A 168 6.35 12.54 -6.06
C GLU A 168 4.87 12.90 -6.23
N GLN A 169 4.38 12.87 -7.48
CA GLN A 169 2.98 13.15 -7.80
C GLN A 169 1.99 12.17 -7.13
N GLN A 170 2.32 10.87 -7.09
CA GLN A 170 1.48 9.87 -6.42
C GLN A 170 1.50 10.09 -4.91
N ARG A 171 2.68 10.28 -4.33
CA ARG A 171 2.87 10.51 -2.90
C ARG A 171 2.11 11.75 -2.43
N ASP A 172 2.26 12.87 -3.14
CA ASP A 172 1.58 14.13 -2.80
C ASP A 172 0.06 13.99 -2.82
N ARG A 173 -0.48 13.26 -3.80
CA ARG A 173 -1.92 12.96 -3.88
C ARG A 173 -2.41 12.13 -2.70
N ILE A 174 -1.65 11.11 -2.30
CA ILE A 174 -1.98 10.27 -1.16
C ILE A 174 -1.95 11.11 0.13
N LEU A 175 -0.87 11.86 0.36
CA LEU A 175 -0.71 12.71 1.55
C LEU A 175 -1.80 13.79 1.65
N LEU A 176 -2.14 14.43 0.53
CA LEU A 176 -3.23 15.40 0.49
C LEU A 176 -4.57 14.76 0.87
N GLY A 177 -4.88 13.59 0.31
CA GLY A 177 -6.11 12.88 0.65
C GLY A 177 -6.16 12.40 2.10
N LEU A 178 -5.02 11.97 2.67
CA LEU A 178 -4.89 11.66 4.09
C LEU A 178 -5.20 12.88 4.96
N ALA A 179 -4.62 14.04 4.65
CA ALA A 179 -4.87 15.28 5.39
C ALA A 179 -6.36 15.69 5.32
N LEU A 180 -6.99 15.53 4.14
CA LEU A 180 -8.42 15.79 3.97
C LEU A 180 -9.30 14.80 4.75
N ALA A 181 -8.93 13.53 4.82
CA ALA A 181 -9.63 12.52 5.61
C ALA A 181 -9.53 12.81 7.12
N GLU A 182 -8.35 13.20 7.61
CA GLU A 182 -8.12 13.61 9.00
C GLU A 182 -8.95 14.86 9.35
N GLN A 183 -8.98 15.87 8.48
CA GLN A 183 -9.75 17.10 8.73
C GLN A 183 -11.26 16.84 8.81
N ARG A 184 -11.78 15.95 7.96
CA ARG A 184 -13.21 15.60 7.88
C ARG A 184 -13.68 14.72 9.03
N THR A 185 -12.80 13.91 9.60
CA THR A 185 -13.10 13.06 10.77
C THR A 185 -12.95 13.84 12.09
N ALA A 186 -12.04 14.81 12.16
CA ALA A 186 -11.87 15.69 13.32
C ALA A 186 -12.99 16.75 13.47
N SER A 187 -13.65 17.12 12.38
CA SER A 187 -14.67 18.18 12.38
C SER A 187 -16.07 17.59 12.31
N VAL A 188 -16.78 17.55 13.45
CA VAL A 188 -18.20 17.11 13.55
C VAL A 188 -19.13 17.85 12.56
N HIS A 189 -18.77 19.08 12.18
CA HIS A 189 -19.49 19.93 11.20
C HIS A 189 -19.16 19.65 9.72
N LEU A 190 -18.06 18.98 9.37
CA LEU A 190 -17.73 18.62 7.97
C LEU A 190 -18.27 17.24 7.56
N LEU A 191 -18.60 16.39 8.54
CA LEU A 191 -19.38 15.18 8.31
C LEU A 191 -20.80 15.51 7.81
N SER A 192 -21.35 16.68 8.17
CA SER A 192 -22.59 17.18 7.56
C SER A 192 -22.44 17.46 6.08
N GLU A 193 -21.29 17.98 5.62
CA GLU A 193 -21.06 18.28 4.20
C GLU A 193 -20.81 17.03 3.33
N LEU A 194 -20.32 15.94 3.93
CA LEU A 194 -20.13 14.67 3.22
C LEU A 194 -21.44 14.04 2.74
N VAL A 195 -22.56 14.43 3.34
CA VAL A 195 -23.85 13.77 3.10
C VAL A 195 -24.95 14.79 2.77
N ALA A 196 -24.83 16.05 3.22
CA ALA A 196 -25.86 17.07 2.98
C ALA A 196 -25.74 17.68 1.59
N SER A 197 -26.74 17.38 0.75
CA SER A 197 -27.26 18.27 -0.29
C SER A 197 -28.76 18.03 -0.40
#